data_AF-A0A099TZ36-F1
#
_entry.id   AF-A0A099TZ36-F1
#
_cell.length_a   1.000
_cell.length_b   1.000
_cell.length_c   1.000
_cell.angle_alpha   90.00
_cell.angle_beta   90.00
_cell.angle_gamma   90.00
#
_symmetry.space_group_name_H-M   'P 1'
#
loop_
_entity.id
_entity.type
_entity.pdbx_description
1 polymer ?
#
loop_
_entity_poly.entity_id
_entity_poly.type
_entity_poly.pdbx_seq_one_letter_code
_entity_poly.pdbx_strand_id
1 'polypeptide(L)'
;MIKWEDRYSIGNYLIDEQHKKLFELANMADNMADKQTDPSEIKKIIAALFGYMKTHFRDEEAYMTTIRYPYIEDHKERHKNIIVEMTSLVKDIKKDFKKQLVIIMEQWLLGHILEHDTRYHQYAEKMKEEMRNKSSRQKDGVTQSNNDEDMIKKSAIKTDVKNKGGNMYIYSCLCGTIYNIPNNVHQKIQSGEATHKCPSCTTNIKYITEHKV
;
A
#
# COMPACT_ATOMS: atom_id res chain seq x y z
N MET A 1 18.91 -12.30 -5.25
CA MET A 1 18.06 -11.22 -5.83
C MET A 1 16.60 -11.64 -5.97
N ILE A 2 15.70 -10.93 -5.26
CA ILE A 2 14.25 -11.11 -5.30
C ILE A 2 13.68 -10.23 -6.40
N LYS A 3 12.79 -10.77 -7.23
CA LYS A 3 12.04 -9.99 -8.23
C LYS A 3 10.61 -9.81 -7.77
N TRP A 4 10.02 -8.65 -8.07
CA TRP A 4 8.59 -8.47 -7.89
C TRP A 4 7.82 -9.43 -8.80
N GLU A 5 6.77 -10.01 -8.27
CA GLU A 5 5.85 -10.93 -8.93
C GLU A 5 4.44 -10.64 -8.41
N ASP A 6 3.41 -10.88 -9.23
CA ASP A 6 2.02 -10.54 -8.89
C ASP A 6 1.51 -11.26 -7.64
N ARG A 7 2.10 -12.42 -7.28
CA ARG A 7 1.78 -13.16 -6.06
C ARG A 7 2.08 -12.40 -4.76
N TYR A 8 2.88 -11.33 -4.82
CA TYR A 8 3.20 -10.46 -3.69
C TYR A 8 2.27 -9.24 -3.59
N SER A 9 1.40 -9.04 -4.59
CA SER A 9 0.42 -7.97 -4.57
C SER A 9 -0.66 -8.30 -3.56
N ILE A 10 -1.06 -7.28 -2.81
CA ILE A 10 -2.16 -7.32 -1.86
C ILE A 10 -3.36 -6.50 -2.34
N GLY A 11 -3.37 -6.14 -3.63
CA GLY A 11 -4.45 -5.37 -4.25
C GLY A 11 -4.59 -3.94 -3.73
N ASN A 12 -3.60 -3.42 -3.02
CA ASN A 12 -3.51 -2.02 -2.60
C ASN A 12 -2.24 -1.41 -3.17
N TYR A 13 -2.42 -0.51 -4.15
CA TYR A 13 -1.31 0.09 -4.89
C TYR A 13 -0.21 0.68 -3.99
N LEU A 14 -0.58 1.38 -2.90
CA LEU A 14 0.42 2.04 -2.07
C LEU A 14 1.26 1.07 -1.25
N ILE A 15 0.66 -0.02 -0.79
CA ILE A 15 1.38 -1.07 -0.06
C ILE A 15 2.21 -1.91 -1.03
N ASP A 16 1.70 -2.20 -2.23
CA ASP A 16 2.46 -2.90 -3.27
C ASP A 16 3.72 -2.11 -3.67
N GLU A 17 3.63 -0.78 -3.79
CA GLU A 17 4.80 0.08 -4.01
C GLU A 17 5.78 0.05 -2.83
N GLN A 18 5.27 -0.07 -1.60
CA GLN A 18 6.12 -0.26 -0.43
C GLN A 18 6.85 -1.61 -0.45
N HIS A 19 6.16 -2.71 -0.79
CA HIS A 19 6.80 -4.01 -0.96
C HIS A 19 7.89 -3.98 -2.03
N LYS A 20 7.62 -3.38 -3.20
CA LYS A 20 8.61 -3.20 -4.26
C LYS A 20 9.83 -2.42 -3.77
N LYS A 21 9.61 -1.35 -3.00
CA LYS A 21 10.72 -0.57 -2.43
C LYS A 21 11.53 -1.36 -1.41
N LEU A 22 10.87 -2.18 -0.59
CA LEU A 22 11.55 -3.10 0.33
C LEU A 22 12.40 -4.12 -0.44
N PHE A 23 11.88 -4.68 -1.54
CA PHE A 23 12.63 -5.61 -2.40
C PHE A 23 13.84 -4.92 -3.05
N GLU A 24 13.69 -3.67 -3.50
CA GLU A 24 14.79 -2.87 -4.04
C GLU A 24 15.89 -2.67 -3.00
N LEU A 25 15.54 -2.23 -1.78
CA LEU A 25 16.50 -2.02 -0.69
C LEU A 25 17.19 -3.32 -0.27
N ALA A 26 16.44 -4.42 -0.22
CA ALA A 26 16.96 -5.75 0.07
C ALA A 26 17.97 -6.22 -1.00
N ASN A 27 17.63 -6.06 -2.29
CA ASN A 27 18.52 -6.39 -3.40
C ASN A 27 19.77 -5.51 -3.43
N MET A 28 19.66 -4.22 -3.08
CA MET A 28 20.82 -3.33 -2.94
C MET A 28 21.77 -3.84 -1.84
N ALA A 29 21.23 -4.27 -0.70
CA ALA A 29 22.02 -4.84 0.38
C ALA A 29 22.72 -6.16 -0.04
N ASP A 30 22.04 -7.01 -0.80
CA ASP A 30 22.55 -8.31 -1.29
C ASP A 30 23.73 -8.09 -2.24
N ASN A 31 23.58 -7.18 -3.19
CA ASN A 31 24.63 -6.80 -4.14
C ASN A 31 25.86 -6.17 -3.49
N MET A 32 25.69 -5.50 -2.34
CA MET A 32 26.80 -4.95 -1.55
C MET A 32 27.52 -6.03 -0.75
N ALA A 33 26.81 -7.07 -0.31
CA ALA A 33 27.40 -8.19 0.43
C ALA A 33 28.41 -9.00 -0.40
N ASP A 34 28.22 -9.04 -1.73
CA ASP A 34 29.07 -9.80 -2.66
C ASP A 34 30.33 -9.05 -3.11
N LYS A 35 30.47 -7.79 -2.73
CA LYS A 35 31.65 -6.95 -3.03
C LYS A 35 32.48 -6.77 -1.76
N GLN A 36 33.76 -6.45 -1.87
CA GLN A 36 34.57 -5.94 -0.75
C GLN A 36 34.10 -4.52 -0.36
N THR A 37 32.83 -4.40 0.03
CA THR A 37 32.18 -3.14 0.37
C THR A 37 32.55 -2.77 1.80
N ASP A 38 32.74 -1.48 2.05
CA ASP A 38 32.95 -0.95 3.39
C ASP A 38 31.78 -1.36 4.33
N PRO A 39 32.07 -1.97 5.50
CA PRO A 39 31.07 -2.26 6.53
C PRO A 39 30.19 -1.05 6.93
N SER A 40 30.68 0.18 6.75
CA SER A 40 29.91 1.40 7.02
C SER A 40 28.75 1.59 6.03
N GLU A 41 28.94 1.28 4.75
CA GLU A 41 27.92 1.37 3.70
C GLU A 41 26.84 0.29 3.88
N ILE A 42 27.27 -0.91 4.26
CA ILE A 42 26.36 -2.01 4.62
C ILE A 42 25.44 -1.58 5.78
N LYS A 43 25.96 -0.92 6.81
CA LYS A 43 25.11 -0.42 7.91
C LYS A 43 24.10 0.63 7.46
N LYS A 44 24.44 1.50 6.49
CA LYS A 44 23.53 2.52 5.97
C LYS A 44 22.35 1.91 5.24
N ILE A 45 22.59 0.97 4.32
CA ILE A 45 21.50 0.33 3.56
C ILE A 45 20.58 -0.46 4.49
N ILE A 46 21.16 -1.09 5.51
CA ILE A 46 20.41 -1.79 6.55
C ILE A 46 19.52 -0.82 7.33
N ALA A 47 20.08 0.29 7.82
CA ALA A 47 19.30 1.31 8.52
C ALA A 47 18.17 1.89 7.65
N ALA A 48 18.42 2.05 6.34
CA ALA A 48 17.40 2.48 5.38
C ALA A 48 16.28 1.44 5.22
N LEU A 49 16.63 0.15 5.05
CA LEU A 49 15.67 -0.96 5.01
C LEU A 49 14.82 -0.95 6.29
N PHE A 50 15.45 -0.82 7.47
CA PHE A 50 14.79 -0.74 8.77
C PHE A 50 13.81 0.41 8.92
N GLY A 51 14.26 1.63 8.57
CA GLY A 51 13.40 2.79 8.61
C GLY A 51 12.19 2.63 7.71
N TYR A 52 12.39 2.00 6.55
CA TYR A 52 11.33 1.78 5.58
C TYR A 52 10.34 0.69 6.03
N MET A 53 10.78 -0.42 6.61
CA MET A 53 9.87 -1.45 7.16
C MET A 53 8.95 -0.90 8.24
N LYS A 54 9.46 -0.07 9.16
CA LYS A 54 8.61 0.59 10.17
C LYS A 54 7.53 1.48 9.54
N THR A 55 7.89 2.17 8.46
CA THR A 55 6.95 3.02 7.71
C THR A 55 5.89 2.17 7.02
N HIS A 56 6.31 1.06 6.41
CA HIS A 56 5.42 0.10 5.75
C HIS A 56 4.44 -0.55 6.73
N PHE A 57 4.93 -1.13 7.83
CA PHE A 57 4.08 -1.73 8.88
C PHE A 57 3.03 -0.76 9.43
N ARG A 58 3.42 0.50 9.66
CA ARG A 58 2.46 1.54 10.08
C ARG A 58 1.37 1.78 9.03
N ASP A 59 1.75 1.91 7.77
CA ASP A 59 0.82 2.21 6.68
C ASP A 59 -0.12 1.01 6.40
N GLU A 60 0.39 -0.21 6.55
CA GLU A 60 -0.36 -1.46 6.48
C GLU A 60 -1.34 -1.64 7.65
N GLU A 61 -0.91 -1.38 8.89
CA GLU A 61 -1.80 -1.37 10.06
C GLU A 61 -2.93 -0.33 9.92
N ALA A 62 -2.60 0.84 9.35
CA ALA A 62 -3.62 1.84 9.03
C ALA A 62 -4.60 1.30 7.98
N TYR A 63 -4.10 0.64 6.93
CA TYR A 63 -4.97 0.01 5.93
C TYR A 63 -5.87 -1.08 6.55
N MET A 64 -5.30 -2.01 7.31
CA MET A 64 -6.05 -3.05 8.04
C MET A 64 -7.15 -2.46 8.93
N THR A 65 -6.87 -1.34 9.59
CA THR A 65 -7.86 -0.61 10.39
C THR A 65 -9.01 -0.09 9.51
N THR A 66 -8.71 0.48 8.33
CA THR A 66 -9.75 1.01 7.43
C THR A 66 -10.69 -0.06 6.89
N ILE A 67 -10.17 -1.27 6.64
CA ILE A 67 -10.99 -2.40 6.19
C ILE A 67 -11.61 -3.19 7.35
N ARG A 68 -11.36 -2.80 8.61
CA ARG A 68 -11.80 -3.50 9.83
C ARG A 68 -11.35 -4.95 9.88
N TYR A 69 -10.10 -5.20 9.51
CA TYR A 69 -9.51 -6.53 9.54
C TYR A 69 -9.55 -7.12 10.95
N PRO A 70 -10.18 -8.29 11.18
CA PRO A 70 -10.44 -8.81 12.52
C PRO A 70 -9.19 -9.27 13.27
N TYR A 71 -8.11 -9.63 12.56
CA TYR A 71 -6.87 -10.15 13.15
C TYR A 71 -5.74 -9.10 13.20
N ILE A 72 -6.10 -7.81 13.25
CA ILE A 72 -5.14 -6.71 13.25
C ILE A 72 -4.17 -6.75 14.45
N GLU A 73 -4.64 -7.13 15.63
CA GLU A 73 -3.78 -7.15 16.83
C GLU A 73 -2.73 -8.26 16.75
N ASP A 74 -3.11 -9.45 16.27
CA ASP A 74 -2.16 -10.54 15.99
C ASP A 74 -1.12 -10.11 14.94
N HIS A 75 -1.55 -9.37 13.92
CA HIS A 75 -0.67 -8.88 12.86
C HIS A 75 0.33 -7.83 13.41
N LYS A 76 -0.14 -6.89 14.24
CA LYS A 76 0.73 -5.91 14.95
C LYS A 76 1.75 -6.60 15.85
N GLU A 77 1.37 -7.68 16.52
CA GLU A 77 2.31 -8.44 17.35
C GLU A 77 3.42 -9.07 16.48
N ARG A 78 3.07 -9.60 15.31
CA ARG A 78 4.06 -10.09 14.33
C ARG A 78 5.01 -8.99 13.88
N HIS A 79 4.51 -7.80 13.55
CA HIS A 79 5.36 -6.65 13.23
C HIS A 79 6.34 -6.32 14.35
N LYS A 80 5.87 -6.29 15.60
CA LYS A 80 6.74 -6.04 16.78
C LYS A 80 7.82 -7.11 16.89
N ASN A 81 7.46 -8.39 16.74
CA ASN A 81 8.40 -9.51 16.83
C ASN A 81 9.45 -9.43 15.73
N ILE A 82 9.05 -9.17 14.48
CA ILE A 82 9.97 -8.94 13.37
C ILE A 82 10.97 -7.85 13.80
N ILE A 83 10.51 -6.65 14.15
CA ILE A 83 11.39 -5.53 14.54
C ILE A 83 12.38 -5.90 15.67
N VAL A 84 11.94 -6.66 16.68
CA VAL A 84 12.80 -7.13 17.77
C VAL A 84 13.88 -8.08 17.25
N GLU A 85 13.49 -9.11 16.50
CA GLU A 85 14.43 -10.09 15.93
C GLU A 85 15.45 -9.40 15.02
N MET A 86 14.99 -8.46 14.19
CA MET A 86 15.86 -7.74 13.30
C MET A 86 16.85 -6.83 14.04
N THR A 87 16.39 -6.16 15.10
CA THR A 87 17.26 -5.34 15.94
C THR A 87 18.36 -6.17 16.60
N SER A 88 18.07 -7.45 16.91
CA SER A 88 19.08 -8.39 17.38
C SER A 88 20.11 -8.71 16.30
N LEU A 89 19.69 -9.01 15.06
CA LEU A 89 20.61 -9.35 13.97
C LEU A 89 21.62 -8.22 13.67
N VAL A 90 21.17 -6.96 13.68
CA VAL A 90 22.05 -5.80 13.40
C VAL A 90 23.17 -5.64 14.43
N LYS A 91 22.93 -6.02 15.68
CA LYS A 91 23.95 -5.93 16.73
C LYS A 91 25.11 -6.89 16.49
N ASP A 92 24.84 -8.03 15.85
CA ASP A 92 25.80 -9.12 15.64
C ASP A 92 26.45 -9.15 14.24
N ILE A 93 26.22 -8.11 13.43
CA ILE A 93 26.49 -8.08 11.98
C ILE A 93 27.96 -8.25 11.54
N LYS A 94 28.89 -8.26 12.49
CA LYS A 94 30.34 -8.22 12.23
C LYS A 94 30.93 -9.49 11.60
N LYS A 95 30.24 -10.65 11.63
CA LYS A 95 30.80 -11.92 11.11
C LYS A 95 30.01 -12.60 10.00
N ASP A 96 28.70 -12.43 9.90
CA ASP A 96 27.85 -13.21 8.97
C ASP A 96 26.76 -12.37 8.28
N PHE A 97 27.10 -11.16 7.85
CA PHE A 97 26.15 -10.21 7.26
C PHE A 97 25.29 -10.82 6.14
N LYS A 98 25.90 -11.54 5.19
CA LYS A 98 25.18 -12.13 4.06
C LYS A 98 24.10 -13.12 4.53
N LYS A 99 24.41 -13.95 5.53
CA LYS A 99 23.45 -14.89 6.11
C LYS A 99 22.31 -14.17 6.83
N GLN A 100 22.62 -13.12 7.57
CA GLN A 100 21.59 -12.31 8.24
C GLN A 100 20.67 -11.62 7.24
N LEU A 101 21.22 -11.11 6.12
CA LEU A 101 20.42 -10.50 5.08
C LEU A 101 19.49 -11.51 4.40
N VAL A 102 19.95 -12.73 4.14
CA VAL A 102 19.10 -13.81 3.61
C VAL A 102 17.93 -14.09 4.55
N ILE A 103 18.16 -14.17 5.86
CA ILE A 103 17.08 -14.37 6.86
C ILE A 103 16.07 -13.21 6.78
N ILE A 104 16.56 -11.96 6.72
CA ILE A 104 15.69 -10.78 6.58
C ILE A 104 14.81 -10.89 5.33
N MET A 105 15.41 -11.24 4.20
CA MET A 105 14.75 -11.27 2.91
C MET A 105 13.76 -12.43 2.78
N GLU A 106 14.20 -13.64 3.06
CA GLU A 106 13.39 -14.85 2.81
C GLU A 106 12.37 -15.07 3.91
N GLN A 107 12.77 -14.95 5.17
CA GLN A 107 11.90 -15.28 6.30
C GLN A 107 10.98 -14.10 6.66
N TRP A 108 11.55 -12.91 6.84
CA TRP A 108 10.78 -11.79 7.38
C TRP A 108 10.06 -10.96 6.35
N LEU A 109 10.61 -10.83 5.14
CA LEU A 109 9.96 -10.03 4.10
C LEU A 109 9.06 -10.91 3.22
N LEU A 110 9.64 -11.92 2.55
CA LEU A 110 8.86 -12.80 1.68
C LEU A 110 7.89 -13.68 2.46
N GLY A 111 8.34 -14.32 3.54
CA GLY A 111 7.49 -15.14 4.40
C GLY A 111 6.32 -14.34 4.97
N HIS A 112 6.58 -13.14 5.48
CA HIS A 112 5.51 -12.27 6.00
C HIS A 112 4.50 -11.87 4.94
N ILE A 113 4.95 -11.37 3.78
CA ILE A 113 4.04 -10.99 2.69
C ILE A 113 3.16 -12.16 2.27
N LEU A 114 3.76 -13.33 2.02
CA LEU A 114 3.04 -14.49 1.51
C LEU A 114 2.13 -15.13 2.56
N GLU A 115 2.52 -15.16 3.83
CA GLU A 115 1.78 -15.86 4.88
C GLU A 115 0.81 -14.99 5.67
N HIS A 116 1.04 -13.68 5.75
CA HIS A 116 0.29 -12.74 6.58
C HIS A 116 -0.41 -11.67 5.77
N ASP A 117 0.28 -11.05 4.82
CA ASP A 117 -0.29 -9.88 4.14
C ASP A 117 -1.38 -10.29 3.14
N THR A 118 -1.17 -11.43 2.49
CA THR A 118 -2.19 -12.09 1.65
C THR A 118 -3.49 -12.37 2.42
N ARG A 119 -3.47 -12.55 3.74
CA ARG A 119 -4.69 -12.86 4.51
C ARG A 119 -5.63 -11.66 4.60
N TYR A 120 -5.10 -10.46 4.87
CA TYR A 120 -5.97 -9.29 4.89
C TYR A 120 -6.35 -8.84 3.48
N HIS A 121 -5.53 -9.15 2.46
CA HIS A 121 -5.94 -9.03 1.05
C HIS A 121 -7.17 -9.89 0.75
N GLN A 122 -7.11 -11.20 1.04
CA GLN A 122 -8.22 -12.12 0.86
C GLN A 122 -9.49 -11.66 1.62
N TYR A 123 -9.30 -11.17 2.84
CA TYR A 123 -10.39 -10.59 3.62
C TYR A 123 -11.00 -9.36 2.91
N ALA A 124 -10.18 -8.43 2.41
CA ALA A 124 -10.65 -7.26 1.70
C ALA A 124 -11.45 -7.61 0.43
N GLU A 125 -10.97 -8.58 -0.35
CA GLU A 125 -11.67 -9.07 -1.55
C GLU A 125 -13.01 -9.71 -1.19
N LYS A 126 -13.04 -10.55 -0.16
CA LYS A 126 -14.30 -11.13 0.34
C LYS A 126 -15.30 -10.06 0.77
N MET A 127 -14.86 -9.03 1.47
CA MET A 127 -15.73 -7.92 1.89
C MET A 127 -16.30 -7.14 0.70
N LYS A 128 -15.48 -6.89 -0.34
CA LYS A 128 -15.94 -6.24 -1.58
C LYS A 128 -16.99 -7.08 -2.30
N GLU A 129 -16.78 -8.39 -2.39
CA GLU A 129 -17.73 -9.32 -3.03
C GLU A 129 -19.07 -9.37 -2.27
N GLU A 130 -19.03 -9.48 -0.94
CA GLU A 130 -20.24 -9.47 -0.10
C GLU A 130 -21.04 -8.16 -0.26
N MET A 131 -20.37 -7.01 -0.36
CA MET A 131 -21.03 -5.72 -0.62
C MET A 131 -21.69 -5.71 -2.01
N ARG A 132 -21.00 -6.19 -3.05
CA ARG A 132 -21.53 -6.28 -4.41
C ARG A 132 -22.77 -7.17 -4.48
N ASN A 133 -22.76 -8.31 -3.81
CA ASN A 133 -23.86 -9.28 -3.78
C ASN A 133 -25.09 -8.79 -2.99
N LYS A 134 -24.90 -7.92 -1.98
CA LYS A 134 -26.01 -7.27 -1.27
C LYS A 134 -26.70 -6.22 -2.14
N SER A 135 -25.94 -5.47 -2.93
CA SER A 135 -26.48 -4.47 -3.86
C SER A 135 -27.21 -5.08 -5.07
N SER A 136 -26.88 -6.30 -5.49
CA SER A 136 -27.61 -7.00 -6.55
C SER A 136 -28.94 -7.60 -6.07
N ARG A 137 -28.98 -8.22 -4.88
CA ARG A 137 -30.20 -8.82 -4.31
C ARG A 137 -31.30 -7.82 -3.95
N GLN A 138 -30.98 -6.55 -3.73
CA GLN A 138 -31.97 -5.49 -3.51
C GLN A 138 -32.70 -5.02 -4.79
N LYS A 139 -32.25 -5.45 -5.99
CA LYS A 139 -32.89 -5.06 -7.27
C LYS A 139 -34.01 -6.00 -7.72
N ASP A 140 -34.15 -7.19 -7.13
CA ASP A 140 -35.11 -8.21 -7.60
C ASP A 140 -36.47 -8.19 -6.86
N GLY A 141 -36.78 -7.12 -6.12
CA GLY A 141 -37.93 -7.07 -5.19
C GLY A 141 -38.78 -5.80 -5.21
N VAL A 142 -38.92 -5.09 -6.35
CA VAL A 142 -39.85 -3.95 -6.46
C VAL A 142 -40.66 -4.01 -7.76
N THR A 143 -41.97 -4.23 -7.59
CA THR A 143 -43.03 -4.07 -8.59
C THR A 143 -43.09 -2.62 -9.09
N GLN A 144 -43.34 -2.45 -10.39
CA GLN A 144 -43.41 -1.17 -11.10
C GLN A 144 -44.33 -0.13 -10.45
N SER A 145 -43.82 1.09 -10.30
CA SER A 145 -44.56 2.32 -10.58
C SER A 145 -43.53 3.41 -10.91
N ASN A 146 -43.61 3.88 -12.15
CA ASN A 146 -42.74 4.90 -12.74
C ASN A 146 -42.75 6.20 -11.90
N ASN A 147 -41.57 6.81 -11.76
CA ASN A 147 -41.33 8.23 -12.07
C ASN A 147 -39.81 8.48 -12.02
N ASP A 148 -39.33 9.00 -13.15
CA ASP A 148 -38.19 9.91 -13.31
C ASP A 148 -36.77 9.43 -12.96
N GLU A 149 -36.05 9.11 -14.04
CA GLU A 149 -34.66 9.50 -14.33
C GLU A 149 -33.61 9.42 -13.20
N ASP A 150 -32.76 8.41 -13.34
CA ASP A 150 -31.30 8.52 -13.23
C ASP A 150 -30.70 9.22 -11.99
N MET A 151 -30.44 8.42 -10.93
CA MET A 151 -29.56 8.81 -9.83
C MET A 151 -28.50 7.75 -9.52
N ILE A 152 -27.60 7.52 -10.49
CA ILE A 152 -26.23 7.07 -10.19
C ILE A 152 -25.43 8.31 -9.72
N LYS A 153 -25.52 8.68 -8.44
CA LYS A 153 -24.58 9.63 -7.80
C LYS A 153 -24.42 9.38 -6.30
N LYS A 154 -23.45 8.55 -5.91
CA LYS A 154 -22.69 8.63 -4.63
C LYS A 154 -21.35 7.90 -4.85
N SER A 155 -20.15 8.49 -4.85
CA SER A 155 -19.70 9.86 -4.71
C SER A 155 -18.41 10.02 -5.55
N ALA A 156 -18.56 10.33 -6.84
CA ALA A 156 -17.54 11.10 -7.53
C ALA A 156 -17.75 12.56 -7.13
N ILE A 157 -16.67 13.25 -6.78
CA ILE A 157 -16.66 14.67 -6.49
C ILE A 157 -17.37 15.37 -7.66
N LYS A 158 -18.51 16.04 -7.39
CA LYS A 158 -19.08 17.02 -8.31
C LYS A 158 -18.04 18.13 -8.47
N THR A 159 -17.29 18.10 -9.56
CA THR A 159 -16.65 19.29 -10.11
C THR A 159 -17.44 19.65 -11.35
N ASP A 160 -18.32 20.64 -11.21
CA ASP A 160 -18.80 21.43 -12.34
C ASP A 160 -17.58 22.17 -12.92
N VAL A 161 -16.87 21.53 -13.84
CA VAL A 161 -16.02 22.21 -14.81
C VAL A 161 -16.15 21.48 -16.13
N LYS A 162 -16.92 22.05 -17.06
CA LYS A 162 -16.81 21.76 -18.48
C LYS A 162 -15.35 21.98 -18.87
N ASN A 163 -14.55 20.93 -18.99
CA ASN A 163 -13.23 21.03 -19.61
C ASN A 163 -13.02 19.89 -20.59
N LYS A 164 -13.05 20.23 -21.88
CA LYS A 164 -12.65 19.39 -22.99
C LYS A 164 -11.11 19.37 -23.02
N GLY A 165 -10.51 18.18 -22.91
CA GLY A 165 -9.09 17.94 -23.22
C GLY A 165 -8.05 18.48 -22.22
N GLY A 166 -8.07 17.99 -20.97
CA GLY A 166 -7.03 18.31 -19.97
C GLY A 166 -6.44 17.06 -19.34
N ASN A 167 -5.15 17.12 -18.97
CA ASN A 167 -4.47 16.05 -18.23
C ASN A 167 -5.22 15.78 -16.90
N MET A 168 -5.50 14.50 -16.64
CA MET A 168 -5.98 14.01 -15.35
C MET A 168 -4.82 13.33 -14.61
N TYR A 169 -4.81 13.45 -13.29
CA TYR A 169 -3.75 12.91 -12.44
C TYR A 169 -4.34 11.88 -11.48
N ILE A 170 -3.78 10.68 -11.48
CA ILE A 170 -4.24 9.57 -10.65
C ILE A 170 -3.55 9.67 -9.29
N TYR A 171 -4.35 9.60 -8.24
CA TYR A 171 -3.90 9.52 -6.85
C TYR A 171 -4.50 8.29 -6.18
N SER A 172 -3.79 7.67 -5.24
CA SER A 172 -4.30 6.57 -4.42
C SER A 172 -4.28 6.93 -2.95
N CYS A 173 -5.26 6.43 -2.21
CA CYS A 173 -5.32 6.44 -0.77
C CYS A 173 -4.84 5.12 -0.18
N LEU A 174 -4.35 5.14 1.07
CA LEU A 174 -4.04 3.93 1.83
C LEU A 174 -5.27 3.03 2.06
N CYS A 175 -6.49 3.57 2.06
CA CYS A 175 -7.71 2.74 2.11
C CYS A 175 -8.03 2.02 0.80
N GLY A 176 -7.20 2.17 -0.23
CA GLY A 176 -7.38 1.56 -1.56
C GLY A 176 -8.26 2.38 -2.52
N THR A 177 -8.76 3.56 -2.12
CA THR A 177 -9.53 4.41 -3.04
C THR A 177 -8.62 5.14 -4.02
N ILE A 178 -8.96 5.08 -5.31
CA ILE A 178 -8.28 5.79 -6.40
C ILE A 178 -9.07 7.06 -6.77
N TYR A 179 -8.35 8.15 -7.03
CA TYR A 179 -8.90 9.46 -7.37
C TYR A 179 -8.30 9.94 -8.70
N ASN A 180 -9.16 10.47 -9.57
CA ASN A 180 -8.76 11.21 -10.76
C ASN A 180 -8.89 12.70 -10.46
N ILE A 181 -7.76 13.41 -10.42
CA ILE A 181 -7.65 14.80 -10.03
C ILE A 181 -7.33 15.66 -11.27
N PRO A 182 -8.10 16.72 -11.56
CA PRO A 182 -7.83 17.60 -12.68
C PRO A 182 -6.56 18.44 -12.45
N ASN A 183 -5.90 18.87 -13.53
CA ASN A 183 -4.62 19.57 -13.49
C ASN A 183 -4.58 20.78 -12.52
N ASN A 184 -5.63 21.60 -12.50
CA ASN A 184 -5.70 22.76 -11.62
C ASN A 184 -5.64 22.41 -10.12
N VAL A 185 -6.22 21.27 -9.73
CA VAL A 185 -6.17 20.78 -8.34
C VAL A 185 -4.84 20.08 -8.09
N HIS A 186 -4.32 19.31 -9.06
CA HIS A 186 -3.00 18.70 -8.98
C HIS A 186 -1.90 19.74 -8.72
N GLN A 187 -1.87 20.83 -9.48
CA GLN A 187 -0.87 21.90 -9.34
C GLN A 187 -0.87 22.51 -7.93
N LYS A 188 -2.05 22.75 -7.34
CA LYS A 188 -2.17 23.26 -5.96
C LYS A 188 -1.69 22.27 -4.90
N ILE A 189 -1.86 20.97 -5.14
CA ILE A 189 -1.34 19.93 -4.27
C ILE A 189 0.19 19.91 -4.35
N GLN A 190 0.76 20.02 -5.56
CA GLN A 190 2.22 20.02 -5.76
C GLN A 190 2.90 21.28 -5.23
N SER A 191 2.25 22.45 -5.30
CA SER A 191 2.79 23.70 -4.74
C SER A 191 2.67 23.80 -3.21
N GLY A 192 2.01 22.85 -2.56
CA GLY A 192 1.77 22.86 -1.12
C GLY A 192 0.64 23.80 -0.68
N GLU A 193 -0.04 24.46 -1.61
CA GLU A 193 -1.19 25.33 -1.34
C GLU A 193 -2.44 24.56 -0.89
N ALA A 194 -2.51 23.27 -1.20
CA ALA A 194 -3.62 22.41 -0.82
C ALA A 194 -3.13 21.04 -0.33
N THR A 195 -3.73 20.52 0.74
CA THR A 195 -3.63 19.10 1.10
C THR A 195 -4.93 18.41 0.74
N HIS A 196 -4.84 17.29 0.01
CA HIS A 196 -6.01 16.52 -0.35
C HIS A 196 -6.08 15.26 0.53
N LYS A 197 -7.15 15.17 1.30
CA LYS A 197 -7.44 14.02 2.16
C LYS A 197 -8.53 13.18 1.52
N CYS A 198 -8.37 11.86 1.61
CA CYS A 198 -9.39 10.90 1.23
C CYS A 198 -10.69 11.18 1.99
N PRO A 199 -11.83 11.44 1.32
CA PRO A 199 -13.10 11.64 2.02
C PRO A 199 -13.57 10.42 2.82
N SER A 200 -13.13 9.22 2.44
CA SER A 200 -13.56 7.96 3.05
C SER A 200 -12.83 7.64 4.35
N CYS A 201 -11.55 7.99 4.47
CA CYS A 201 -10.73 7.64 5.65
C CYS A 201 -9.84 8.77 6.16
N THR A 202 -9.95 9.97 5.60
CA THR A 202 -9.26 11.22 6.02
C THR A 202 -7.73 11.21 5.93
N THR A 203 -7.12 10.14 5.42
CA THR A 203 -5.67 10.06 5.20
C THR A 203 -5.27 10.81 3.92
N ASN A 204 -4.00 11.19 3.83
CA ASN A 204 -3.49 11.87 2.65
C ASN A 204 -3.44 10.91 1.45
N ILE A 205 -3.91 11.39 0.29
CA ILE A 205 -3.77 10.66 -0.96
C ILE A 205 -2.38 10.93 -1.57
N LYS A 206 -1.80 9.92 -2.21
CA LYS A 206 -0.49 9.99 -2.85
C LYS A 206 -0.63 9.97 -4.37
N TYR A 207 0.15 10.80 -5.05
CA TYR A 207 0.20 10.84 -6.50
C TYR A 207 0.77 9.52 -7.07
N ILE A 208 0.18 9.04 -8.16
CA ILE A 208 0.61 7.84 -8.87
C ILE A 208 1.20 8.21 -10.23
N THR A 209 0.37 8.71 -11.13
CA THR A 209 0.75 8.96 -12.53
C THR A 209 -0.21 9.94 -13.20
N GLU A 210 0.21 10.49 -14.34
CA GLU A 210 -0.66 11.24 -15.23
C GLU A 210 -1.40 10.30 -16.20
N HIS A 211 -2.66 10.63 -16.48
CA HIS A 211 -3.49 10.02 -17.51
C HIS A 211 -3.91 11.11 -18.49
N LYS A 212 -3.43 11.02 -19.72
CA LYS A 212 -3.89 11.88 -20.82
C LYS A 212 -5.23 11.34 -21.31
N VAL A 213 -6.27 12.17 -21.22
CA VAL A 213 -7.62 11.86 -21.71
C VAL A 213 -7.74 12.24 -23.18
#